data_AF-A0A7V9EAZ1-F1
#
_entry.id   AF-A0A7V9EAZ1-F1
#
_cell.length_a   1.000
_cell.length_b   1.000
_cell.length_c   1.000
_cell.angle_alpha   90.00
_cell.angle_beta   90.00
_cell.angle_gamma   90.00
#
_symmetry.space_group_name_H-M   'P 1'
#
loop_
_entity.id
_entity.type
_entity.pdbx_description
1 polymer ?
#
loop_
_entity_poly.entity_id
_entity_poly.type
_entity_poly.pdbx_seq_one_letter_code
_entity_poly.pdbx_strand_id
1 'polypeptide(L)'
;MPMERHRKPALPGADVFEALTGDEDPAVRAEAGVRVATVLVRGPHDTGDVELVERVVTLTDEHGLDAVADLWATAPAESIAGVLFRLYLIRAWVRANPVQAAREFEAGKGFTPVDEVIAGVADPPTPAEVIRLVDAVVGGVVTGEFSDILDRAASFAHAVGIGRAHLHDDPDQLRSAARLVETSRVLQSAARTERLGQLS
;
A
#
# COMPACT_ATOMS: atom_id res chain seq x y z
N MET A 1 27.68 -7.73 35.49
CA MET A 1 26.39 -7.05 35.24
C MET A 1 25.70 -7.76 34.09
N PRO A 2 24.53 -8.41 34.27
CA PRO A 2 23.78 -8.90 33.12
C PRO A 2 23.14 -7.69 32.43
N MET A 3 23.32 -7.58 31.12
CA MET A 3 22.67 -6.52 30.32
C MET A 3 21.19 -6.84 30.19
N GLU A 4 20.34 -5.93 30.67
CA GLU A 4 18.90 -5.97 30.44
C GLU A 4 18.63 -5.98 28.94
N ARG A 5 18.00 -7.07 28.50
CA ARG A 5 17.53 -7.25 27.13
C ARG A 5 16.30 -6.34 26.98
N HIS A 6 16.48 -5.17 26.36
CA HIS A 6 15.38 -4.25 26.08
C HIS A 6 14.32 -4.95 25.23
N ARG A 7 13.16 -5.29 25.81
CA ARG A 7 11.96 -5.64 25.04
C ARG A 7 11.44 -4.38 24.38
N LYS A 8 11.37 -4.39 23.04
CA LYS A 8 10.64 -3.38 22.28
C LYS A 8 9.14 -3.47 22.62
N PRO A 9 8.39 -2.37 22.56
CA PRO A 9 6.93 -2.40 22.71
C PRO A 9 6.37 -3.31 21.61
N ALA A 10 5.59 -4.32 21.99
CA ALA A 10 4.90 -5.17 21.02
C ALA A 10 3.79 -4.32 20.37
N LEU A 11 3.82 -4.24 19.04
CA LEU A 11 2.73 -3.68 18.27
C LEU A 11 1.50 -4.60 18.42
N PRO A 12 0.27 -4.06 18.41
CA PRO A 12 -0.94 -4.87 18.43
C PRO A 12 -0.89 -5.91 17.30
N GLY A 13 -1.06 -7.20 17.66
CA GLY A 13 -1.06 -8.33 16.73
C GLY A 13 0.19 -9.21 16.77
N ALA A 14 1.31 -8.75 17.35
CA ALA A 14 2.63 -9.41 17.37
C ALA A 14 2.60 -10.93 17.68
N ASP A 15 1.71 -11.33 18.59
CA ASP A 15 1.43 -12.69 19.04
C ASP A 15 0.81 -13.59 17.98
N VAL A 16 0.00 -13.05 17.08
CA VAL A 16 -0.59 -13.78 15.96
C VAL A 16 0.38 -13.88 14.77
N PHE A 17 1.28 -12.91 14.62
CA PHE A 17 2.38 -13.01 13.64
C PHE A 17 3.41 -14.07 14.02
N GLU A 18 3.62 -14.34 15.32
CA GLU A 18 4.41 -15.49 15.79
C GLU A 18 3.69 -16.81 15.49
N ALA A 19 2.36 -16.83 15.38
CA ALA A 19 1.62 -18.05 14.99
C ALA A 19 1.71 -18.35 13.48
N LEU A 20 1.92 -17.34 12.63
CA LEU A 20 2.06 -17.54 11.18
C LEU A 20 3.48 -17.94 10.74
N THR A 21 4.51 -17.62 11.53
CA THR A 21 5.93 -17.80 11.17
C THR A 21 6.83 -18.25 12.32
N GLY A 22 6.35 -18.48 13.55
CA GLY A 22 7.23 -18.78 14.69
C GLY A 22 8.30 -17.70 14.96
N ASP A 23 9.22 -18.01 15.89
CA ASP A 23 10.46 -17.27 16.20
C ASP A 23 11.49 -17.45 15.07
N GLU A 24 11.09 -17.16 13.83
CA GLU A 24 11.89 -17.39 12.62
C GLU A 24 12.79 -16.20 12.26
N ASP A 25 13.93 -16.55 11.65
CA ASP A 25 14.93 -15.65 11.06
C ASP A 25 14.26 -14.54 10.21
N PRO A 26 14.67 -13.26 10.35
CA PRO A 26 14.21 -12.16 9.50
C PRO A 26 14.22 -12.46 8.00
N ALA A 27 15.15 -13.28 7.51
CA ALA A 27 15.19 -13.71 6.12
C ALA A 27 13.99 -14.56 5.71
N VAL A 28 13.57 -15.49 6.58
CA VAL A 28 12.40 -16.36 6.35
C VAL A 28 11.12 -15.55 6.37
N ARG A 29 11.01 -14.57 7.28
CA ARG A 29 9.86 -13.64 7.30
C ARG A 29 9.75 -12.82 6.02
N ALA A 30 10.88 -12.33 5.51
CA ALA A 30 10.90 -11.57 4.26
C ALA A 30 10.51 -12.43 3.05
N GLU A 31 11.00 -13.68 2.99
CA GLU A 31 10.63 -14.65 1.97
C GLU A 31 9.13 -14.98 2.01
N ALA A 32 8.59 -15.21 3.21
CA ALA A 32 7.16 -15.42 3.41
C ALA A 32 6.33 -14.21 2.94
N GLY A 33 6.78 -12.98 3.26
CA GLY A 33 6.15 -11.75 2.79
C GLY A 33 6.11 -11.66 1.26
N VAL A 34 7.23 -11.92 0.60
CA VAL A 34 7.30 -11.96 -0.87
C VAL A 34 6.38 -13.03 -1.44
N ARG A 35 6.37 -14.25 -0.86
CA ARG A 35 5.48 -15.32 -1.32
C ARG A 35 4.01 -14.92 -1.20
N VAL A 36 3.59 -14.37 -0.06
CA VAL A 36 2.21 -13.88 0.14
C VAL A 36 1.85 -12.80 -0.90
N ALA A 37 2.74 -11.83 -1.11
CA ALA A 37 2.53 -10.78 -2.11
C ALA A 37 2.34 -11.38 -3.52
N THR A 38 3.23 -12.28 -3.93
CA THR A 38 3.17 -12.93 -5.24
C THR A 38 1.89 -13.71 -5.42
N VAL A 39 1.48 -14.51 -4.44
CA VAL A 39 0.25 -15.30 -4.54
C VAL A 39 -1.00 -14.41 -4.59
N LEU A 40 -1.02 -13.29 -3.85
CA LEU A 40 -2.13 -12.33 -3.91
C LEU A 40 -2.29 -11.69 -5.29
N VAL A 41 -1.18 -11.36 -5.96
CA VAL A 41 -1.22 -10.67 -7.26
C VAL A 41 -1.32 -11.64 -8.44
N ARG A 42 -0.62 -12.78 -8.39
CA ARG A 42 -0.53 -13.76 -9.48
C ARG A 42 -1.57 -14.87 -9.36
N GLY A 43 -2.20 -15.01 -8.20
CA GLY A 43 -3.06 -16.13 -7.87
C GLY A 43 -2.26 -17.36 -7.39
N PRO A 44 -2.96 -18.36 -6.83
CA PRO A 44 -2.34 -19.59 -6.37
C PRO A 44 -1.95 -20.51 -7.53
N HIS A 45 -0.75 -21.09 -7.47
CA HIS A 45 -0.24 -22.03 -8.47
C HIS A 45 -0.43 -23.49 -8.03
N ASP A 46 -0.43 -23.75 -6.72
CA ASP A 46 -0.58 -25.08 -6.13
C ASP A 46 -1.49 -25.06 -4.89
N THR A 47 -1.76 -26.22 -4.31
CA THR A 47 -2.59 -26.36 -3.11
C THR A 47 -2.01 -25.62 -1.90
N GLY A 48 -0.68 -25.53 -1.79
CA GLY A 48 -0.03 -24.80 -0.70
C GLY A 48 -0.14 -23.27 -0.84
N ASP A 49 -0.27 -22.75 -2.06
CA ASP A 49 -0.63 -21.36 -2.29
C ASP A 49 -2.10 -21.09 -1.92
N VAL A 50 -3.02 -22.02 -2.23
CA VAL A 50 -4.43 -21.90 -1.84
C VAL A 50 -4.57 -21.82 -0.32
N GLU A 51 -3.93 -22.73 0.41
CA GLU A 51 -3.92 -22.72 1.88
C GLU A 51 -3.27 -21.44 2.45
N LEU A 52 -2.25 -20.90 1.77
CA LEU A 52 -1.64 -19.62 2.16
C LEU A 52 -2.60 -18.45 1.99
N VAL A 53 -3.34 -18.38 0.87
CA VAL A 53 -4.36 -17.34 0.64
C VAL A 53 -5.44 -17.41 1.70
N GLU A 54 -5.98 -18.59 1.98
CA GLU A 54 -7.02 -18.78 2.99
C GLU A 54 -6.56 -18.31 4.37
N ARG A 55 -5.32 -18.64 4.75
CA ARG A 55 -4.70 -18.14 5.98
C ARG A 55 -4.57 -16.62 6.00
N VAL A 56 -4.11 -16.02 4.90
CA VAL A 56 -3.90 -14.57 4.78
C VAL A 56 -5.23 -13.82 4.82
N VAL A 57 -6.26 -14.33 4.16
CA VAL A 57 -7.63 -13.81 4.23
C VAL A 57 -8.15 -13.88 5.65
N THR A 58 -8.04 -15.04 6.31
CA THR A 58 -8.47 -15.22 7.71
C THR A 58 -7.76 -14.23 8.64
N LEU A 59 -6.44 -14.09 8.51
CA LEU A 59 -5.67 -13.12 9.29
C LEU A 59 -6.14 -11.69 9.05
N THR A 60 -6.42 -11.35 7.78
CA THR A 60 -6.92 -10.03 7.40
C THR A 60 -8.31 -9.77 7.97
N ASP A 61 -9.17 -10.77 8.03
CA ASP A 61 -10.52 -10.66 8.61
C ASP A 61 -10.46 -10.48 10.14
N GLU A 62 -9.52 -11.14 10.82
CA GLU A 62 -9.36 -11.08 12.28
C GLU A 62 -8.59 -9.83 12.76
N HIS A 63 -7.52 -9.45 12.06
CA HIS A 63 -6.58 -8.42 12.50
C HIS A 63 -6.52 -7.19 11.59
N GLY A 64 -7.21 -7.22 10.46
CA GLY A 64 -7.08 -6.22 9.41
C GLY A 64 -5.83 -6.43 8.55
N LEU A 65 -5.71 -5.61 7.52
CA LEU A 65 -4.61 -5.65 6.55
C LEU A 65 -3.24 -5.22 7.14
N ASP A 66 -3.22 -4.61 8.32
CA ASP A 66 -1.99 -4.22 9.03
C ASP A 66 -1.04 -5.42 9.20
N ALA A 67 -1.60 -6.59 9.53
CA ALA A 67 -0.82 -7.78 9.81
C ALA A 67 -0.11 -8.38 8.59
N VAL A 68 -0.60 -8.10 7.38
CA VAL A 68 0.07 -8.54 6.16
C VAL A 68 1.06 -7.48 5.69
N ALA A 69 0.73 -6.20 5.90
CA ALA A 69 1.58 -5.09 5.48
C ALA A 69 2.95 -5.07 6.16
N ASP A 70 3.05 -5.47 7.43
CA ASP A 70 4.32 -5.56 8.15
C ASP A 70 5.31 -6.54 7.49
N LEU A 71 4.83 -7.57 6.80
CA LEU A 71 5.67 -8.52 6.06
C LEU A 71 6.36 -7.88 4.84
N TRP A 72 5.83 -6.75 4.36
CA TRP A 72 6.30 -6.08 3.14
C TRP A 72 7.07 -4.80 3.43
N ALA A 73 7.11 -4.34 4.68
CA ALA A 73 7.68 -3.05 5.06
C ALA A 73 9.17 -2.90 4.67
N THR A 74 9.91 -4.01 4.59
CA THR A 74 11.34 -4.04 4.23
C THR A 74 11.60 -4.45 2.78
N ALA A 75 10.55 -4.73 1.99
CA ALA A 75 10.70 -5.17 0.61
C ALA A 75 11.24 -4.04 -0.29
N PRO A 76 11.99 -4.39 -1.36
CA PRO A 76 12.43 -3.41 -2.37
C PRO A 76 11.26 -2.60 -2.92
N ALA A 77 11.45 -1.30 -3.13
CA ALA A 77 10.35 -0.39 -3.45
C ALA A 77 9.56 -0.78 -4.72
N GLU A 78 10.26 -1.26 -5.74
CA GLU A 78 9.72 -1.63 -7.04
C GLU A 78 9.42 -3.13 -7.18
N SER A 79 9.43 -3.90 -6.08
CA SER A 79 8.96 -5.29 -6.09
C SER A 79 7.45 -5.38 -5.87
N ILE A 80 6.83 -6.53 -6.14
CA ILE A 80 5.40 -6.77 -5.86
C ILE A 80 5.07 -6.45 -4.39
N ALA A 81 5.84 -6.98 -3.44
CA ALA A 81 5.65 -6.70 -2.03
C ALA A 81 5.80 -5.21 -1.69
N GLY A 82 6.82 -4.55 -2.26
CA GLY A 82 7.07 -3.13 -2.01
C GLY A 82 5.96 -2.20 -2.53
N VAL A 83 5.34 -2.54 -3.66
CA VAL A 83 4.20 -1.76 -4.16
C VAL A 83 2.93 -2.04 -3.36
N LEU A 84 2.66 -3.29 -2.96
CA LEU A 84 1.52 -3.61 -2.10
C LEU A 84 1.61 -2.88 -0.76
N PHE A 85 2.79 -2.79 -0.17
CA PHE A 85 3.01 -2.00 1.04
C PHE A 85 2.64 -0.52 0.85
N ARG A 86 2.99 0.08 -0.29
CA ARG A 86 2.65 1.48 -0.61
C ARG A 86 1.15 1.67 -0.83
N LEU A 87 0.50 0.75 -1.55
CA LEU A 87 -0.95 0.77 -1.70
C LEU A 87 -1.65 0.68 -0.33
N TYR A 88 -1.13 -0.17 0.55
CA TYR A 88 -1.61 -0.28 1.92
C TYR A 88 -1.46 1.03 2.70
N LEU A 89 -0.28 1.64 2.68
CA LEU A 89 -0.03 2.90 3.39
C LEU A 89 -0.94 4.03 2.89
N ILE A 90 -1.16 4.14 1.58
CA ILE A 90 -2.10 5.11 1.00
C ILE A 90 -3.50 4.86 1.55
N ARG A 91 -3.98 3.61 1.51
CA ARG A 91 -5.31 3.25 2.02
C ARG A 91 -5.46 3.54 3.50
N ALA A 92 -4.49 3.15 4.32
CA ALA A 92 -4.51 3.36 5.76
C ALA A 92 -4.56 4.86 6.09
N TRP A 93 -3.73 5.67 5.42
CA TRP A 93 -3.73 7.12 5.61
C TRP A 93 -5.05 7.77 5.18
N VAL A 94 -5.60 7.40 4.01
CA VAL A 94 -6.89 7.94 3.51
C VAL A 94 -8.03 7.59 4.46
N ARG A 95 -8.10 6.33 4.93
CA ARG A 95 -9.14 5.92 5.89
C ARG A 95 -9.02 6.63 7.23
N ALA A 96 -7.81 6.92 7.69
CA ALA A 96 -7.58 7.68 8.92
C ALA A 96 -7.92 9.17 8.76
N ASN A 97 -7.71 9.76 7.57
CA ASN A 97 -7.84 11.20 7.34
C ASN A 97 -8.62 11.54 6.04
N PRO A 98 -9.85 11.04 5.84
CA PRO A 98 -10.51 11.09 4.53
C PRO A 98 -10.92 12.51 4.13
N VAL A 99 -11.19 13.39 5.10
CA VAL A 99 -11.45 14.82 4.85
C VAL A 99 -10.21 15.53 4.34
N GLN A 100 -9.06 15.27 4.95
CA GLN A 100 -7.80 15.84 4.50
C GLN A 100 -7.45 15.33 3.10
N ALA A 101 -7.58 14.02 2.87
CA ALA A 101 -7.29 13.41 1.58
C ALA A 101 -8.15 14.00 0.45
N ALA A 102 -9.46 14.15 0.65
CA ALA A 102 -10.34 14.76 -0.34
C ALA A 102 -9.97 16.24 -0.63
N ARG A 103 -9.63 17.02 0.40
CA ARG A 103 -9.21 18.41 0.25
C ARG A 103 -7.88 18.55 -0.51
N GLU A 104 -6.90 17.71 -0.17
CA GLU A 104 -5.60 17.72 -0.84
C GLU A 104 -5.72 17.22 -2.29
N PHE A 105 -6.52 16.18 -2.55
CA PHE A 105 -6.81 15.75 -3.91
C PHE A 105 -7.49 16.86 -4.72
N GLU A 106 -8.52 17.52 -4.18
CA GLU A 106 -9.21 18.64 -4.83
C GLU A 106 -8.25 19.79 -5.17
N ALA A 107 -7.37 20.16 -4.24
CA ALA A 107 -6.40 21.22 -4.48
C ALA A 107 -5.34 20.85 -5.53
N GLY A 108 -5.03 19.56 -5.67
CA GLY A 108 -4.01 19.09 -6.61
C GLY A 108 -4.53 18.79 -8.01
N LYS A 109 -5.79 18.35 -8.15
CA LYS A 109 -6.35 17.87 -9.43
C LYS A 109 -6.31 18.94 -10.53
N GLY A 110 -6.53 20.21 -10.17
CA GLY A 110 -6.48 21.34 -11.12
C GLY A 110 -5.09 21.59 -11.74
N PHE A 111 -4.02 21.10 -11.10
CA PHE A 111 -2.65 21.15 -11.61
C PHE A 111 -2.23 19.85 -12.31
N THR A 112 -3.06 18.81 -12.21
CA THR A 112 -2.76 17.44 -12.66
C THR A 112 -3.95 16.82 -13.40
N PRO A 113 -4.45 17.45 -14.49
CA PRO A 113 -5.70 17.04 -15.14
C PRO A 113 -5.67 15.61 -15.72
N VAL A 114 -4.48 15.11 -16.08
CA VAL A 114 -4.31 13.71 -16.52
C VAL A 114 -4.47 12.75 -15.34
N ASP A 115 -3.90 13.10 -14.18
CA ASP A 115 -4.00 12.27 -12.98
C ASP A 115 -5.41 12.23 -12.41
N GLU A 116 -6.18 13.32 -12.53
CA GLU A 116 -7.60 13.33 -12.17
C GLU A 116 -8.37 12.24 -12.92
N VAL A 117 -8.19 12.19 -14.25
CA VAL A 117 -8.86 11.21 -15.12
C VAL A 117 -8.42 9.79 -14.80
N ILE A 118 -7.11 9.57 -14.61
CA ILE A 118 -6.57 8.24 -14.33
C ILE A 118 -6.98 7.76 -12.93
N ALA A 119 -6.88 8.61 -11.91
CA ALA A 119 -7.28 8.28 -10.55
C ALA A 119 -8.78 7.95 -10.47
N GLY A 120 -9.61 8.63 -11.26
CA GLY A 120 -11.04 8.30 -11.38
C GLY A 120 -11.86 8.61 -10.12
N VAL A 121 -11.40 9.56 -9.29
CA VAL A 121 -12.21 10.08 -8.17
C VAL A 121 -13.36 10.91 -8.75
N ALA A 122 -14.58 10.77 -8.22
CA ALA A 122 -15.71 11.57 -8.68
C ALA A 122 -15.47 13.08 -8.43
N ASP A 123 -16.05 13.93 -9.29
CA ASP A 123 -15.96 15.39 -9.20
C ASP A 123 -17.31 16.00 -8.77
N PRO A 124 -17.38 16.72 -7.63
CA PRO A 124 -16.29 17.01 -6.69
C PRO A 124 -15.92 15.81 -5.80
N PRO A 125 -14.64 15.68 -5.40
CA PRO A 125 -14.18 14.61 -4.53
C PRO A 125 -14.73 14.82 -3.12
N THR A 126 -15.30 13.75 -2.57
CA THR A 126 -15.75 13.73 -1.17
C THR A 126 -14.90 12.75 -0.35
N PRO A 127 -14.93 12.84 0.99
CA PRO A 127 -14.28 11.85 1.85
C PRO A 127 -14.69 10.40 1.53
N ALA A 128 -15.96 10.19 1.17
CA ALA A 128 -16.46 8.87 0.77
C ALA A 128 -15.87 8.43 -0.57
N GLU A 129 -15.71 9.34 -1.54
CA GLU A 129 -15.15 9.02 -2.85
C GLU A 129 -13.69 8.58 -2.79
N VAL A 130 -12.87 9.29 -2.02
CA VAL A 130 -11.46 8.91 -1.86
C VAL A 130 -11.31 7.59 -1.10
N ILE A 131 -12.21 7.29 -0.14
CA ILE A 131 -12.26 5.97 0.52
C ILE A 131 -12.62 4.87 -0.49
N ARG A 132 -13.67 5.08 -1.31
CA ARG A 132 -14.08 4.13 -2.34
C ARG A 132 -12.94 3.82 -3.31
N LEU A 133 -12.20 4.84 -3.73
CA LEU A 133 -11.03 4.67 -4.59
C LEU A 133 -9.98 3.75 -3.96
N VAL A 134 -9.52 4.08 -2.75
CA VAL A 134 -8.42 3.31 -2.12
C VAL A 134 -8.84 1.88 -1.76
N ASP A 135 -10.12 1.67 -1.45
CA ASP A 135 -10.67 0.33 -1.24
C ASP A 135 -10.77 -0.47 -2.54
N ALA A 136 -11.17 0.17 -3.64
CA ALA A 136 -11.19 -0.47 -4.96
C ALA A 136 -9.77 -0.81 -5.45
N VAL A 137 -8.78 0.06 -5.20
CA VAL A 137 -7.37 -0.19 -5.52
C VAL A 137 -6.86 -1.44 -4.80
N VAL A 138 -7.10 -1.56 -3.50
CA VAL A 138 -6.66 -2.74 -2.74
C VAL A 138 -7.49 -3.98 -3.09
N GLY A 139 -8.80 -3.85 -3.27
CA GLY A 139 -9.68 -4.96 -3.66
C GLY A 139 -9.42 -5.48 -5.08
N GLY A 140 -8.96 -4.64 -6.00
CA GLY A 140 -8.66 -5.04 -7.37
C GLY A 140 -7.34 -5.83 -7.52
N VAL A 141 -6.48 -5.85 -6.49
CA VAL A 141 -5.18 -6.54 -6.55
C VAL A 141 -5.34 -8.01 -6.97
N VAL A 142 -6.46 -8.64 -6.57
CA VAL A 142 -6.78 -10.04 -6.85
C VAL A 142 -7.52 -10.27 -8.18
N THR A 143 -7.89 -9.21 -8.92
CA THR A 143 -8.80 -9.31 -10.09
C THR A 143 -8.09 -9.22 -11.45
N GLY A 144 -6.76 -9.15 -11.50
CA GLY A 144 -5.98 -9.23 -12.75
C GLY A 144 -5.73 -7.90 -13.48
N GLU A 145 -6.17 -6.77 -12.94
CA GLU A 145 -5.95 -5.42 -13.50
C GLU A 145 -4.81 -4.67 -12.78
N PHE A 146 -3.76 -5.38 -12.36
CA PHE A 146 -2.79 -4.83 -11.41
C PHE A 146 -2.06 -3.58 -11.92
N SER A 147 -1.68 -3.53 -13.20
CA SER A 147 -1.06 -2.32 -13.76
C SER A 147 -1.97 -1.09 -13.76
N ASP A 148 -3.27 -1.27 -14.03
CA ASP A 148 -4.24 -0.16 -14.03
C ASP A 148 -4.55 0.32 -12.60
N ILE A 149 -4.51 -0.59 -11.63
CA ILE A 149 -4.60 -0.27 -10.19
C ILE A 149 -3.41 0.56 -9.74
N LEU A 150 -2.19 0.16 -10.16
CA LEU A 150 -0.97 0.91 -9.85
C LEU A 150 -1.02 2.31 -10.47
N ASP A 151 -1.49 2.45 -11.71
CA ASP A 151 -1.65 3.77 -12.35
C ASP A 151 -2.68 4.64 -11.62
N ARG A 152 -3.86 4.10 -11.26
CA ARG A 152 -4.87 4.81 -10.46
C ARG A 152 -4.30 5.31 -9.13
N ALA A 153 -3.61 4.44 -8.40
CA ALA A 153 -3.02 4.77 -7.11
C ALA A 153 -1.88 5.80 -7.26
N ALA A 154 -1.07 5.67 -8.31
CA ALA A 154 0.02 6.60 -8.59
C ALA A 154 -0.50 8.00 -8.92
N SER A 155 -1.52 8.11 -9.76
CA SER A 155 -2.14 9.38 -10.11
C SER A 155 -2.80 10.03 -8.89
N PHE A 156 -3.48 9.24 -8.05
CA PHE A 156 -4.02 9.74 -6.78
C PHE A 156 -2.91 10.28 -5.85
N ALA A 157 -1.84 9.51 -5.63
CA ALA A 157 -0.72 9.93 -4.79
C ALA A 157 -0.03 11.20 -5.33
N HIS A 158 0.08 11.33 -6.65
CA HIS A 158 0.63 12.53 -7.28
C HIS A 158 -0.26 13.76 -7.03
N ALA A 159 -1.55 13.67 -7.34
CA ALA A 159 -2.51 14.76 -7.14
C ALA A 159 -2.54 15.21 -5.67
N VAL A 160 -2.63 14.27 -4.72
CA VAL A 160 -2.57 14.60 -3.28
C VAL A 160 -1.24 15.25 -2.90
N GLY A 161 -0.10 14.76 -3.43
CA GLY A 161 1.21 15.35 -3.18
C GLY A 161 1.29 16.80 -3.65
N ILE A 162 0.80 17.08 -4.86
CA ILE A 162 0.73 18.44 -5.41
C ILE A 162 -0.19 19.32 -4.58
N GLY A 163 -1.39 18.85 -4.25
CA GLY A 163 -2.33 19.61 -3.43
C GLY A 163 -1.82 19.90 -2.02
N ARG A 164 -1.16 18.93 -1.38
CA ARG A 164 -0.53 19.13 -0.07
C ARG A 164 0.55 20.21 -0.12
N ALA A 165 1.39 20.20 -1.16
CA ALA A 165 2.42 21.24 -1.35
C ALA A 165 1.82 22.63 -1.62
N HIS A 166 0.60 22.72 -2.17
CA HIS A 166 -0.10 23.98 -2.38
C HIS A 166 -0.86 24.49 -1.15
N LEU A 167 -1.33 23.58 -0.29
CA LEU A 167 -2.16 23.93 0.87
C LEU A 167 -1.34 24.21 2.14
N HIS A 168 -0.07 23.82 2.17
CA HIS A 168 0.78 23.86 3.35
C HIS A 168 2.17 24.41 3.03
N ASP A 169 2.65 25.32 3.87
CA ASP A 169 3.97 25.95 3.73
C ASP A 169 5.00 25.43 4.75
N ASP A 170 4.60 24.57 5.69
CA ASP A 170 5.53 24.07 6.72
C ASP A 170 6.46 22.97 6.17
N PRO A 171 7.73 22.91 6.62
CA PRO A 171 8.71 21.99 6.06
C PRO A 171 8.36 20.50 6.18
N ASP A 172 7.57 20.10 7.19
CA ASP A 172 7.18 18.71 7.39
C ASP A 172 6.12 18.28 6.36
N GLN A 173 5.12 19.12 6.11
CA GLN A 173 4.12 18.87 5.08
C GLN A 173 4.74 18.88 3.68
N LEU A 174 5.70 19.76 3.40
CA LEU A 174 6.43 19.76 2.12
C LEU A 174 7.25 18.49 1.92
N ARG A 175 7.91 17.98 2.97
CA ARG A 175 8.58 16.67 2.92
C ARG A 175 7.59 15.54 2.69
N SER A 176 6.43 15.60 3.36
CA SER A 176 5.35 14.63 3.21
C SER A 176 4.78 14.62 1.78
N ALA A 177 4.58 15.79 1.19
CA ALA A 177 4.19 15.97 -0.21
C ALA A 177 5.22 15.37 -1.17
N ALA A 178 6.51 15.63 -0.95
CA ALA A 178 7.58 15.05 -1.77
C ALA A 178 7.59 13.51 -1.73
N ARG A 179 7.34 12.91 -0.55
CA ARG A 179 7.22 11.44 -0.41
C ARG A 179 6.01 10.87 -1.15
N LEU A 180 4.90 11.58 -1.21
CA LEU A 180 3.73 11.17 -2.01
C LEU A 180 4.05 11.17 -3.51
N VAL A 181 4.76 12.21 -3.98
CA VAL A 181 5.22 12.29 -5.37
C VAL A 181 6.24 11.18 -5.69
N GLU A 182 7.15 10.86 -4.77
CA GLU A 182 8.06 9.73 -4.92
C GLU A 182 7.31 8.39 -4.96
N THR A 183 6.33 8.20 -4.08
CA THR A 183 5.46 7.02 -4.09
C THR A 183 4.74 6.86 -5.42
N SER A 184 4.21 7.96 -5.98
CA SER A 184 3.61 7.96 -7.32
C SER A 184 4.58 7.47 -8.40
N ARG A 185 5.83 7.96 -8.41
CA ARG A 185 6.84 7.52 -9.39
C ARG A 185 7.17 6.04 -9.27
N VAL A 186 7.27 5.53 -8.04
CA VAL A 186 7.50 4.09 -7.79
C VAL A 186 6.34 3.27 -8.36
N LEU A 187 5.09 3.67 -8.07
CA LEU A 187 3.91 2.96 -8.57
C LEU A 187 3.79 3.03 -10.10
N GLN A 188 4.09 4.18 -10.73
CA GLN A 188 4.16 4.31 -12.19
C GLN A 188 5.26 3.44 -12.81
N SER A 189 6.43 3.36 -12.17
CA SER A 189 7.51 2.48 -12.62
C SER A 189 7.05 1.03 -12.60
N ALA A 190 6.47 0.60 -11.47
CA ALA A 190 5.95 -0.74 -11.30
C ALA A 190 4.80 -1.06 -12.27
N ALA A 191 3.89 -0.12 -12.53
CA ALA A 191 2.82 -0.29 -13.53
C ALA A 191 3.39 -0.58 -14.93
N ARG A 192 4.46 0.13 -15.33
CA ARG A 192 5.15 -0.14 -16.60
C ARG A 192 5.82 -1.52 -16.59
N THR A 193 6.53 -1.85 -15.53
CA THR A 193 7.23 -3.14 -15.38
C THR A 193 6.23 -4.31 -15.36
N GLU A 194 5.07 -4.12 -14.74
CA GLU A 194 3.94 -5.07 -14.73
C GLU A 194 3.39 -5.30 -16.13
N ARG A 195 3.15 -4.24 -16.91
CA ARG A 195 2.69 -4.37 -18.31
C ARG A 195 3.69 -5.14 -19.19
N LEU A 196 4.98 -5.16 -18.81
CA LEU A 196 6.03 -5.93 -19.47
C LEU A 196 6.17 -7.36 -18.93
N GLY A 197 5.42 -7.73 -17.89
CA GLY A 197 5.52 -9.03 -17.22
C GLY A 197 6.82 -9.22 -16.42
N GLN A 198 7.46 -8.12 -16.01
CA GLN A 198 8.79 -8.12 -15.38
C GLN A 198 8.75 -7.77 -13.89
N LEU A 199 7.56 -7.50 -13.34
CA LEU A 199 7.43 -7.14 -11.92
C LEU A 199 7.50 -8.40 -11.07
N SER A 200 8.52 -8.46 -10.23
CA SER A 200 8.87 -9.59 -9.35
C SER A 200 8.66 -9.28 -7.88
#